data_AF-D0RPZ0-F1
#
_entry.id   AF-D0RPZ0-F1
#
_cell.length_a   1.000
_cell.length_b   1.000
_cell.length_c   1.000
_cell.angle_alpha   90.00
_cell.angle_beta   90.00
_cell.angle_gamma   90.00
#
_symmetry.space_group_name_H-M   'P 1'
#
loop_
_entity.id
_entity.type
_entity.pdbx_description
1 polymer ?
#
loop_
_entity_poly.entity_id
_entity_poly.type
_entity_poly.pdbx_seq_one_letter_code
_entity_poly.pdbx_strand_id
1 'polypeptide(L)'
;MLKKKLKNIQIYADGANEKEITYFNKLNYISGLTTNPSLMKASGVTNYEKFAKKILKKINKPISFEIFADDEKNIYRQAKIISSWSKKIFVKIPVTNTKKIAMYKVIKKLSDEGVKLNITAIFTKKQIKQVIKSLNKKTPAIISIFCGRIADAGQNPKSFIHYAKNTKKNKKKIKILWASTRELYNIIEAIETKCDIITVPTNILNKINIIGKNLEKYSLETVQMFYKDARKAGYKI
;
A
#
# COMPACT_ATOMS: atom_id res chain seq x y z
N MET A 1 4.28 -12.71 -20.82
CA MET A 1 3.13 -11.77 -20.92
C MET A 1 2.90 -10.95 -19.65
N LEU A 2 2.81 -11.56 -18.46
CA LEU A 2 2.59 -10.86 -17.18
C LEU A 2 3.63 -9.77 -16.87
N LYS A 3 4.92 -10.10 -17.01
CA LYS A 3 6.01 -9.12 -16.84
C LYS A 3 5.87 -7.88 -17.73
N LYS A 4 5.25 -7.98 -18.92
CA LYS A 4 5.03 -6.83 -19.84
C LYS A 4 3.88 -5.95 -19.37
N LYS A 5 2.79 -6.55 -18.86
CA LYS A 5 1.63 -5.81 -18.29
C LYS A 5 1.99 -5.09 -16.98
N LEU A 6 2.86 -5.67 -16.15
CA LEU A 6 3.29 -5.08 -14.88
C LEU A 6 4.34 -3.96 -15.02
N LYS A 7 4.91 -3.70 -16.22
CA LYS A 7 6.02 -2.74 -16.40
C LYS A 7 5.69 -1.31 -15.99
N ASN A 8 4.41 -0.94 -15.97
CA ASN A 8 3.99 0.45 -15.82
C ASN A 8 3.54 0.83 -14.41
N ILE A 9 3.62 -0.09 -13.44
CA ILE A 9 3.22 0.15 -12.05
C ILE A 9 4.24 -0.41 -11.07
N GLN A 10 4.47 0.30 -9.97
CA GLN A 10 5.25 -0.23 -8.86
C GLN A 10 4.36 -1.08 -7.95
N ILE A 11 4.70 -2.34 -7.74
CA ILE A 11 3.98 -3.20 -6.80
C ILE A 11 4.71 -3.20 -5.47
N TYR A 12 4.01 -2.85 -4.40
CA TYR A 12 4.50 -2.97 -3.04
C TYR A 12 3.83 -4.18 -2.38
N ALA A 13 4.59 -4.93 -1.58
CA ALA A 13 4.00 -5.99 -0.75
C ALA A 13 3.55 -5.41 0.58
N ASP A 14 2.29 -5.66 0.95
CA ASP A 14 1.70 -5.23 2.22
C ASP A 14 1.69 -6.39 3.21
N GLY A 15 2.58 -6.31 4.20
CA GLY A 15 2.84 -7.39 5.13
C GLY A 15 3.70 -6.93 6.30
N ALA A 16 3.59 -7.60 7.45
CA ALA A 16 4.40 -7.30 8.63
C ALA A 16 5.14 -8.52 9.18
N ASN A 17 5.03 -9.68 8.53
CA ASN A 17 5.79 -10.86 8.91
C ASN A 17 7.21 -10.76 8.35
N GLU A 18 8.22 -11.00 9.18
CA GLU A 18 9.63 -10.88 8.78
C GLU A 18 10.02 -11.84 7.64
N LYS A 19 9.53 -13.08 7.66
CA LYS A 19 9.82 -14.08 6.61
C LYS A 19 9.21 -13.62 5.29
N GLU A 20 7.95 -13.19 5.31
CA GLU A 20 7.28 -12.67 4.11
C GLU A 20 7.95 -11.41 3.57
N ILE A 21 8.25 -10.43 4.43
CA ILE A 21 8.94 -9.20 4.04
C ILE A 21 10.27 -9.54 3.34
N THR A 22 11.05 -10.45 3.93
CA THR A 22 12.36 -10.83 3.38
C THR A 22 12.20 -11.56 2.04
N TYR A 23 11.19 -12.44 1.92
CA TYR A 23 10.87 -13.14 0.68
C TYR A 23 10.45 -12.18 -0.44
N PHE A 24 9.42 -11.35 -0.21
CA PHE A 24 8.91 -10.40 -1.20
C PHE A 24 9.95 -9.33 -1.56
N ASN A 25 10.82 -8.93 -0.62
CA ASN A 25 11.92 -8.02 -0.92
C ASN A 25 12.87 -8.58 -2.00
N LYS A 26 13.05 -9.89 -2.09
CA LYS A 26 13.93 -10.51 -3.10
C LYS A 26 13.29 -10.62 -4.49
N LEU A 27 11.96 -10.53 -4.60
CA LEU A 27 11.27 -10.70 -5.88
C LEU A 27 11.43 -9.46 -6.77
N ASN A 28 11.87 -9.66 -8.01
CA ASN A 28 12.20 -8.56 -8.94
C ASN A 28 11.01 -7.66 -9.30
N TYR A 29 9.79 -8.18 -9.29
CA TYR A 29 8.59 -7.39 -9.60
C TYR A 29 8.07 -6.57 -8.41
N ILE A 30 8.59 -6.81 -7.19
CA ILE A 30 8.27 -6.00 -6.02
C ILE A 30 9.20 -4.79 -5.97
N SER A 31 8.63 -3.60 -5.88
CA SER A 31 9.36 -2.32 -5.87
C SER A 31 9.47 -1.69 -4.48
N GLY A 32 8.74 -2.20 -3.48
CA GLY A 32 8.72 -1.67 -2.13
C GLY A 32 7.82 -2.48 -1.20
N LEU A 33 7.68 -1.99 0.03
CA LEU A 33 6.97 -2.66 1.12
C LEU A 33 6.09 -1.66 1.85
N THR A 34 4.94 -2.10 2.35
CA THR A 34 4.15 -1.35 3.33
C THR A 34 3.86 -2.20 4.54
N THR A 35 3.79 -1.54 5.68
CA THR A 35 3.34 -2.15 6.93
C THR A 35 2.17 -1.34 7.50
N ASN A 36 1.49 -1.91 8.48
CA ASN A 36 0.56 -1.21 9.34
C ASN A 36 0.52 -1.88 10.74
N PRO A 37 0.06 -1.17 11.79
CA PRO A 37 0.04 -1.71 13.14
C PRO A 37 -0.77 -3.00 13.30
N SER A 38 -1.89 -3.14 12.59
CA SER A 38 -2.73 -4.34 12.66
C SER A 38 -2.00 -5.60 12.18
N LEU A 39 -1.28 -5.50 11.05
CA LEU A 39 -0.46 -6.61 10.54
C LEU A 39 0.70 -6.94 11.49
N MET A 40 1.34 -5.93 12.08
CA MET A 40 2.43 -6.14 13.05
C MET A 40 1.93 -6.87 14.30
N LYS A 41 0.79 -6.46 14.85
CA LYS A 41 0.14 -7.14 15.98
C LYS A 41 -0.18 -8.59 15.63
N ALA A 42 -0.78 -8.83 14.47
CA ALA A 42 -1.08 -10.19 14.00
C ALA A 42 0.17 -11.06 13.80
N SER A 43 1.33 -10.44 13.55
CA SER A 43 2.63 -11.12 13.41
C SER A 43 3.39 -11.28 14.73
N GLY A 44 2.78 -10.94 15.88
CA GLY A 44 3.40 -11.07 17.20
C GLY A 44 4.49 -10.02 17.51
N VAL A 45 4.50 -8.88 16.81
CA VAL A 45 5.48 -7.82 17.07
C VAL A 45 5.15 -7.13 18.39
N THR A 46 6.02 -7.29 19.39
CA THR A 46 5.89 -6.66 20.72
C THR A 46 6.73 -5.38 20.87
N ASN A 47 7.80 -5.22 20.08
CA ASN A 47 8.63 -4.03 20.08
C ASN A 47 8.80 -3.50 18.65
N TYR A 48 8.12 -2.39 18.37
CA TYR A 48 8.05 -1.75 17.06
C TYR A 48 9.42 -1.31 16.52
N GLU A 49 10.21 -0.61 17.33
CA GLU A 49 11.51 -0.08 16.89
C GLU A 49 12.51 -1.21 16.63
N LYS A 50 12.59 -2.20 17.53
CA LYS A 50 13.46 -3.37 17.36
C LYS A 50 13.09 -4.12 16.08
N PHE A 51 11.79 -4.33 15.84
CA PHE A 51 11.30 -4.95 14.62
C PHE A 51 11.67 -4.13 13.38
N ALA A 52 11.37 -2.83 13.36
CA ALA A 52 11.66 -1.97 12.22
C ALA A 52 13.15 -1.96 11.88
N LYS A 53 14.03 -1.74 12.87
CA LYS A 53 15.49 -1.78 12.68
C LYS A 53 15.99 -3.14 12.21
N LYS A 54 15.42 -4.25 12.69
CA LYS A 54 15.74 -5.60 12.22
C LYS A 54 15.39 -5.78 10.74
N ILE A 55 14.20 -5.34 10.32
CA ILE A 55 13.75 -5.41 8.92
C ILE A 55 14.64 -4.55 8.02
N LEU A 56 15.00 -3.33 8.44
CA LEU A 56 15.82 -2.40 7.65
C LEU A 56 17.22 -2.94 7.32
N LYS A 57 17.77 -3.83 8.15
CA LYS A 57 19.02 -4.56 7.88
C LYS A 57 18.88 -5.63 6.79
N LYS A 58 17.67 -6.12 6.53
CA LYS A 58 17.38 -7.25 5.63
C LYS A 58 16.82 -6.84 4.27
N ILE A 59 16.38 -5.59 4.13
CA ILE A 59 15.74 -5.09 2.90
C ILE A 59 16.58 -4.00 2.25
N ASN A 60 16.50 -3.90 0.92
CA ASN A 60 17.12 -2.83 0.13
C ASN A 60 16.09 -1.91 -0.54
N LYS A 61 14.80 -2.28 -0.52
CA LYS A 61 13.71 -1.52 -1.13
C LYS A 61 13.06 -0.53 -0.15
N PRO A 62 12.32 0.49 -0.66
CA PRO A 62 11.55 1.40 0.19
C PRO A 62 10.52 0.68 1.05
N ILE A 63 10.31 1.15 2.28
CA ILE A 63 9.30 0.60 3.21
C ILE A 63 8.51 1.71 3.87
N SER A 64 7.20 1.51 4.05
CA SER A 64 6.37 2.41 4.86
C SER A 64 6.19 1.90 6.29
N PHE A 65 6.46 2.76 7.27
CA PHE A 65 6.30 2.51 8.70
C PHE A 65 5.37 3.55 9.31
N GLU A 66 4.34 3.12 10.02
CA GLU A 66 3.27 3.98 10.53
C GLU A 66 3.57 4.53 11.92
N ILE A 67 3.30 5.82 12.13
CA ILE A 67 3.23 6.41 13.47
C ILE A 67 2.02 5.86 14.23
N PHE A 68 2.00 6.05 15.54
CA PHE A 68 0.90 5.63 16.41
C PHE A 68 0.48 6.71 17.42
N ALA A 69 1.01 7.93 17.27
CA ALA A 69 0.54 9.12 17.97
C ALA A 69 -0.73 9.68 17.35
N ASP A 70 -1.50 10.42 18.15
CA ASP A 70 -2.76 11.06 17.73
C ASP A 70 -2.74 12.60 17.81
N ASP A 71 -1.89 13.18 18.65
CA ASP A 71 -1.67 14.62 18.72
C ASP A 71 -0.53 15.09 17.81
N GLU A 72 -0.65 16.33 17.32
CA GLU A 72 0.26 16.87 16.31
C GLU A 72 1.73 16.91 16.76
N LYS A 73 1.98 17.22 18.04
CA LYS A 73 3.33 17.29 18.63
C LYS A 73 3.99 15.91 18.64
N ASN A 74 3.29 14.89 19.10
CA ASN A 74 3.81 13.52 19.11
C ASN A 74 3.88 12.90 17.72
N ILE A 75 2.95 13.22 16.81
CA ILE A 75 3.04 12.80 15.39
C ILE A 75 4.35 13.32 14.79
N TYR A 76 4.65 14.60 14.97
CA TYR A 76 5.91 15.18 14.50
C TYR A 76 7.12 14.48 15.12
N ARG A 77 7.13 14.31 16.45
CA ARG A 77 8.23 13.66 17.19
C ARG A 77 8.47 12.23 16.69
N GLN A 78 7.43 11.41 16.61
CA GLN A 78 7.53 10.03 16.13
C GLN A 78 7.99 9.99 14.68
N ALA A 79 7.50 10.87 13.80
CA ALA A 79 7.93 10.92 12.42
C ALA A 79 9.42 11.23 12.27
N LYS A 80 9.97 12.14 13.08
CA LYS A 80 11.42 12.42 13.09
C LYS A 80 12.24 11.23 13.59
N ILE A 81 11.78 10.55 14.64
CA ILE A 81 12.46 9.34 15.15
C ILE A 81 12.43 8.23 14.10
N ILE A 82 11.28 7.91 13.53
CA ILE A 82 11.14 6.82 12.56
C ILE A 82 11.95 7.11 11.29
N SER A 83 11.92 8.35 10.79
CA SER A 83 12.67 8.71 9.57
C SER A 83 14.19 8.68 9.75
N SER A 84 14.71 8.86 10.97
CA SER A 84 16.15 8.83 11.23
C SER A 84 16.76 7.43 11.10
N TRP A 85 15.94 6.37 11.24
CA TRP A 85 16.43 4.99 11.21
C TRP A 85 16.96 4.57 9.83
N SER A 86 16.44 5.11 8.74
CA SER A 86 16.92 4.81 7.38
C SER A 86 16.34 5.73 6.31
N LYS A 87 17.16 6.09 5.31
CA LYS A 87 16.72 6.78 4.09
C LYS A 87 15.72 5.98 3.24
N LYS A 88 15.54 4.68 3.49
CA LYS A 88 14.57 3.80 2.79
C LYS A 88 13.13 4.02 3.26
N ILE A 89 12.92 4.67 4.40
CA ILE A 89 11.63 4.77 5.05
C ILE A 89 10.78 5.87 4.42
N PHE A 90 9.50 5.57 4.23
CA PHE A 90 8.42 6.55 4.12
C PHE A 90 7.62 6.50 5.42
N VAL A 91 7.64 7.58 6.21
CA VAL A 91 6.86 7.66 7.45
C VAL A 91 5.39 7.78 7.09
N LYS A 92 4.60 6.81 7.52
CA LYS A 92 3.19 6.72 7.21
C LYS A 92 2.37 7.46 8.26
N ILE A 93 1.62 8.46 7.82
CA ILE A 93 0.86 9.39 8.68
C ILE A 93 -0.59 9.45 8.17
N PRO A 94 -1.60 9.27 9.03
CA PRO A 94 -2.99 9.38 8.60
C PRO A 94 -3.35 10.82 8.25
N VAL A 95 -4.26 11.00 7.28
CA VAL A 95 -4.67 12.35 6.83
C VAL A 95 -5.41 13.15 7.91
N THR A 96 -6.01 12.47 8.88
CA THR A 96 -6.65 13.03 10.08
C THR A 96 -6.29 12.20 11.30
N ASN A 97 -6.40 12.77 12.50
CA ASN A 97 -6.32 12.03 13.75
C ASN A 97 -7.70 11.48 14.18
N THR A 98 -7.79 10.82 15.35
CA THR A 98 -9.04 10.22 15.86
C THR A 98 -10.15 11.24 16.12
N LYS A 99 -9.78 12.52 16.34
CA LYS A 99 -10.71 13.65 16.54
C LYS A 99 -11.12 14.33 15.23
N LYS A 100 -10.83 13.72 14.06
CA LYS A 100 -11.07 14.28 12.71
C LYS A 100 -10.32 15.58 12.42
N ILE A 101 -9.31 15.93 13.22
CA ILE A 101 -8.45 17.10 12.97
C ILE A 101 -7.52 16.75 11.81
N ALA A 102 -7.43 17.65 10.83
CA ALA A 102 -6.59 17.43 9.66
C ALA A 102 -5.11 17.64 9.96
N MET A 103 -4.27 16.70 9.50
CA MET A 103 -2.82 16.70 9.80
C MET A 103 -1.99 17.52 8.80
N TYR A 104 -2.61 18.42 8.04
CA TYR A 104 -1.96 19.15 6.94
C TYR A 104 -0.80 20.04 7.39
N LYS A 105 -0.87 20.63 8.60
CA LYS A 105 0.18 21.50 9.15
C LYS A 105 1.44 20.71 9.45
N VAL A 106 1.36 19.65 10.25
CA VAL A 106 2.49 18.74 10.52
C VAL A 106 3.00 18.03 9.26
N ILE A 107 2.12 17.61 8.34
CA ILE A 107 2.53 17.03 7.05
C ILE A 107 3.38 18.03 6.25
N LYS A 108 2.96 19.30 6.17
CA LYS A 108 3.71 20.35 5.49
C LYS A 108 5.08 20.55 6.13
N LYS A 109 5.12 20.72 7.45
CA LYS A 109 6.36 20.92 8.20
C LYS A 109 7.36 19.78 7.97
N LEU A 110 6.93 18.53 8.15
CA LEU A 110 7.79 17.36 7.93
C LEU A 110 8.26 17.24 6.48
N SER A 111 7.39 17.55 5.51
CA SER A 111 7.74 17.49 4.09
C SER A 111 8.74 18.58 3.70
N ASP A 112 8.60 19.79 4.24
CA ASP A 112 9.55 20.89 4.05
C ASP A 112 10.93 20.58 4.65
N GLU A 113 10.96 19.84 5.76
CA GLU A 113 12.18 19.32 6.38
C GLU A 113 12.77 18.08 5.67
N GLY A 114 12.21 17.68 4.52
CA GLY A 114 12.75 16.58 3.70
C GLY A 114 12.38 15.18 4.16
N VAL A 115 11.48 15.02 5.15
CA VAL A 115 11.01 13.71 5.59
C VAL A 115 10.17 13.08 4.49
N LYS A 116 10.51 11.85 4.09
CA LYS A 116 9.72 11.07 3.12
C LYS A 116 8.45 10.59 3.79
N LEU A 117 7.29 10.97 3.25
CA LEU A 117 5.99 10.71 3.87
C LEU A 117 5.13 9.77 3.02
N ASN A 118 4.36 8.91 3.68
CA ASN A 118 3.25 8.18 3.09
C ASN A 118 1.94 8.61 3.78
N ILE A 119 1.19 9.50 3.16
CA ILE A 119 -0.06 9.98 3.74
C ILE A 119 -1.16 8.95 3.49
N THR A 120 -1.70 8.38 4.57
CA THR A 120 -2.60 7.23 4.55
C THR A 120 -4.04 7.59 4.95
N ALA A 121 -4.95 6.63 4.80
CA ALA A 121 -6.38 6.75 5.10
C ALA A 121 -7.06 7.90 4.32
N ILE A 122 -6.73 8.06 3.03
CA ILE A 122 -7.34 9.06 2.16
C ILE A 122 -8.55 8.45 1.44
N PHE A 123 -9.71 9.10 1.59
CA PHE A 123 -10.99 8.64 1.05
C PHE A 123 -11.69 9.67 0.15
N THR A 124 -11.31 10.95 0.21
CA THR A 124 -12.02 12.02 -0.51
C THR A 124 -11.13 12.81 -1.46
N LYS A 125 -11.71 13.33 -2.54
CA LYS A 125 -11.04 14.27 -3.46
C LYS A 125 -10.56 15.55 -2.74
N LYS A 126 -11.32 16.00 -1.73
CA LYS A 126 -10.93 17.13 -0.86
C LYS A 126 -9.63 16.83 -0.10
N GLN A 127 -9.53 15.67 0.54
CA GLN A 127 -8.30 15.22 1.21
C GLN A 127 -7.13 15.13 0.22
N ILE A 128 -7.33 14.52 -0.95
CA ILE A 128 -6.31 14.42 -2.01
C ILE A 128 -5.75 15.81 -2.37
N LYS A 129 -6.63 16.78 -2.66
CA LYS A 129 -6.24 18.15 -3.03
C LYS A 129 -5.45 18.83 -1.92
N GLN A 130 -5.89 18.71 -0.66
CA GLN A 130 -5.24 19.36 0.47
C GLN A 130 -3.87 18.73 0.77
N VAL A 131 -3.76 17.40 0.77
CA VAL A 131 -2.47 16.71 0.94
C VAL A 131 -1.48 17.12 -0.15
N ILE A 132 -1.89 17.14 -1.43
CA ILE A 132 -1.02 17.58 -2.54
C ILE A 132 -0.56 19.04 -2.38
N LYS A 133 -1.38 19.90 -1.76
CA LYS A 133 -1.01 21.29 -1.45
C LYS A 133 -0.02 21.39 -0.29
N SER A 134 -0.16 20.56 0.72
CA SER A 134 0.72 20.54 1.90
C SER A 134 2.10 19.95 1.63
N LEU A 135 2.25 19.08 0.63
CA LEU A 135 3.51 18.40 0.35
C LEU A 135 4.49 19.28 -0.45
N ASN A 136 5.75 19.29 -0.02
CA ASN A 136 6.84 19.94 -0.72
C ASN A 136 7.17 19.19 -2.02
N LYS A 137 7.15 19.89 -3.16
CA LYS A 137 7.43 19.30 -4.48
C LYS A 137 8.84 18.70 -4.60
N LYS A 138 9.79 19.11 -3.77
CA LYS A 138 11.19 18.63 -3.75
C LYS A 138 11.39 17.40 -2.86
N THR A 139 10.41 17.02 -2.04
CA THR A 139 10.51 15.89 -1.11
C THR A 139 9.70 14.69 -1.63
N PRO A 140 10.28 13.47 -1.71
CA PRO A 140 9.53 12.28 -2.09
C PRO A 140 8.36 12.02 -1.12
N ALA A 141 7.18 11.79 -1.66
CA ALA A 141 6.00 11.47 -0.86
C ALA A 141 5.08 10.49 -1.59
N ILE A 142 4.28 9.76 -0.82
CA ILE A 142 3.27 8.83 -1.28
C ILE A 142 1.91 9.30 -0.74
N ILE A 143 0.90 9.24 -1.59
CA ILE A 143 -0.50 9.53 -1.23
C ILE A 143 -1.28 8.22 -1.38
N SER A 144 -1.59 7.58 -0.26
CA SER A 144 -2.27 6.29 -0.21
C SER A 144 -3.78 6.47 -0.16
N ILE A 145 -4.43 6.29 -1.31
CA ILE A 145 -5.89 6.36 -1.47
C ILE A 145 -6.46 4.96 -1.19
N PHE A 146 -7.43 4.86 -0.29
CA PHE A 146 -7.99 3.58 0.16
C PHE A 146 -9.03 3.07 -0.83
N CYS A 147 -8.59 2.81 -2.05
CA CYS A 147 -9.42 2.43 -3.19
C CYS A 147 -10.33 1.23 -2.92
N GLY A 148 -9.85 0.19 -2.24
CA GLY A 148 -10.71 -0.93 -1.89
C GLY A 148 -11.86 -0.54 -0.97
N ARG A 149 -11.62 0.27 0.07
CA ARG A 149 -12.71 0.74 0.94
C ARG A 149 -13.63 1.78 0.27
N ILE A 150 -13.12 2.54 -0.70
CA ILE A 150 -13.95 3.39 -1.56
C ILE A 150 -14.91 2.52 -2.39
N ALA A 151 -14.41 1.40 -2.94
CA ALA A 151 -15.23 0.43 -3.65
C ALA A 151 -16.22 -0.30 -2.72
N ASP A 152 -15.79 -0.68 -1.51
CA ASP A 152 -16.68 -1.24 -0.48
C ASP A 152 -17.85 -0.29 -0.15
N ALA A 153 -17.65 1.02 -0.29
CA ALA A 153 -18.67 2.05 -0.13
C ALA A 153 -19.49 2.34 -1.40
N GLY A 154 -19.40 1.49 -2.43
CA GLY A 154 -20.16 1.60 -3.69
C GLY A 154 -19.66 2.67 -4.67
N GLN A 155 -18.47 3.24 -4.44
CA GLN A 155 -17.93 4.30 -5.30
C GLN A 155 -16.81 3.78 -6.19
N ASN A 156 -16.73 4.28 -7.43
CA ASN A 156 -15.67 3.90 -8.36
C ASN A 156 -14.29 4.49 -7.94
N PRO A 157 -13.33 3.66 -7.48
CA PRO A 157 -12.03 4.13 -7.01
C PRO A 157 -11.17 4.74 -8.13
N LYS A 158 -11.37 4.32 -9.40
CA LYS A 158 -10.61 4.84 -10.55
C LYS A 158 -10.77 6.35 -10.69
N SER A 159 -11.95 6.89 -10.39
CA SER A 159 -12.24 8.32 -10.43
C SER A 159 -11.36 9.14 -9.46
N PHE A 160 -10.99 8.56 -8.31
CA PHE A 160 -10.13 9.20 -7.31
C PHE A 160 -8.66 9.17 -7.74
N ILE A 161 -8.21 8.07 -8.35
CA ILE A 161 -6.86 7.98 -8.92
C ILE A 161 -6.68 9.00 -10.04
N HIS A 162 -7.61 9.07 -11.00
CA HIS A 162 -7.56 10.06 -12.08
C HIS A 162 -7.53 11.49 -11.54
N TYR A 163 -8.39 11.80 -10.56
CA TYR A 163 -8.39 13.11 -9.90
C TYR A 163 -7.03 13.42 -9.25
N ALA A 164 -6.44 12.46 -8.54
CA ALA A 164 -5.15 12.64 -7.88
C ALA A 164 -4.02 12.87 -8.89
N LYS A 165 -3.96 12.06 -9.97
CA LYS A 165 -2.97 12.21 -11.06
C LYS A 165 -3.07 13.58 -11.72
N ASN A 166 -4.29 14.05 -12.00
CA ASN A 166 -4.52 15.38 -12.58
C ASN A 166 -4.11 16.50 -11.62
N THR A 167 -4.41 16.34 -10.32
CA THR A 167 -4.09 17.35 -9.30
C THR A 167 -2.58 17.46 -9.05
N LYS A 168 -1.81 16.37 -9.21
CA LYS A 168 -0.36 16.35 -8.94
C LYS A 168 0.54 16.62 -10.16
N LYS A 169 0.00 17.00 -11.34
CA LYS A 169 0.74 17.07 -12.63
C LYS A 169 2.17 17.63 -12.54
N ASN A 170 2.39 18.70 -11.76
CA ASN A 170 3.69 19.37 -11.63
C ASN A 170 4.54 18.94 -10.41
N LYS A 171 4.14 17.88 -9.70
CA LYS A 171 4.82 17.37 -8.50
C LYS A 171 5.31 15.93 -8.69
N LYS A 172 6.32 15.77 -9.55
CA LYS A 172 6.87 14.46 -9.99
C LYS A 172 7.36 13.55 -8.84
N LYS A 173 7.84 14.12 -7.73
CA LYS A 173 8.29 13.37 -6.54
C LYS A 173 7.16 12.83 -5.67
N ILE A 174 5.91 13.25 -5.92
CA ILE A 174 4.72 12.73 -5.25
C ILE A 174 4.16 11.56 -6.07
N LYS A 175 4.03 10.39 -5.45
CA LYS A 175 3.44 9.19 -6.05
C LYS A 175 2.06 8.93 -5.47
N ILE A 176 1.12 8.55 -6.32
CA ILE A 176 -0.21 8.09 -5.93
C ILE A 176 -0.14 6.58 -5.74
N LEU A 177 -0.66 6.11 -4.60
CA LEU A 177 -0.68 4.71 -4.23
C LEU A 177 -2.13 4.25 -4.12
N TRP A 178 -2.45 3.16 -4.84
CA TRP A 178 -3.67 2.38 -4.65
C TRP A 178 -3.50 1.50 -3.40
N ALA A 179 -4.23 1.82 -2.34
CA ALA A 179 -4.19 1.13 -1.06
C ALA A 179 -5.49 0.33 -0.83
N SER A 180 -5.46 -0.50 0.21
CA SER A 180 -6.59 -1.35 0.59
C SER A 180 -7.00 -2.32 -0.52
N THR A 181 -6.05 -2.83 -1.29
CA THR A 181 -6.31 -3.81 -2.37
C THR A 181 -7.08 -5.03 -1.85
N ARG A 182 -8.18 -5.38 -2.52
CA ARG A 182 -9.09 -6.48 -2.13
C ARG A 182 -8.93 -7.70 -3.03
N GLU A 183 -8.63 -7.46 -4.30
CA GLU A 183 -8.63 -8.49 -5.33
C GLU A 183 -7.38 -8.40 -6.19
N LEU A 184 -7.07 -9.52 -6.85
CA LEU A 184 -6.00 -9.54 -7.83
C LEU A 184 -6.28 -8.62 -9.03
N TYR A 185 -7.56 -8.44 -9.36
CA TYR A 185 -8.01 -7.58 -10.46
C TYR A 185 -7.72 -6.10 -10.21
N ASN A 186 -7.65 -5.63 -8.96
CA ASN A 186 -7.32 -4.23 -8.67
C ASN A 186 -5.91 -3.85 -9.16
N ILE A 187 -4.99 -4.81 -9.36
CA ILE A 187 -3.70 -4.54 -10.01
C ILE A 187 -3.91 -4.06 -11.45
N ILE A 188 -4.85 -4.67 -12.17
CA ILE A 188 -5.21 -4.29 -13.54
C ILE A 188 -5.84 -2.89 -13.55
N GLU A 189 -6.79 -2.63 -12.65
CA GLU A 189 -7.42 -1.30 -12.53
C GLU A 189 -6.41 -0.19 -12.19
N ALA A 190 -5.45 -0.48 -11.31
CA ALA A 190 -4.39 0.45 -10.98
C ALA A 190 -3.47 0.74 -12.19
N ILE A 191 -3.21 -0.26 -13.04
CA ILE A 191 -2.47 -0.09 -14.30
C ILE A 191 -3.27 0.77 -15.29
N GLU A 192 -4.56 0.48 -15.49
CA GLU A 192 -5.45 1.22 -16.40
C GLU A 192 -5.53 2.71 -16.04
N THR A 193 -5.56 3.01 -14.74
CA THR A 193 -5.59 4.38 -14.23
C THR A 193 -4.24 5.08 -14.23
N LYS A 194 -3.18 4.39 -14.68
CA LYS A 194 -1.78 4.86 -14.63
C LYS A 194 -1.37 5.26 -13.20
N CYS A 195 -1.86 4.52 -12.20
CA CYS A 195 -1.47 4.71 -10.81
C CYS A 195 0.04 4.45 -10.65
N ASP A 196 0.71 5.18 -9.77
CA ASP A 196 2.18 5.09 -9.67
C ASP A 196 2.60 3.84 -8.88
N ILE A 197 1.84 3.51 -7.82
CA ILE A 197 2.09 2.39 -6.92
C ILE A 197 0.76 1.67 -6.63
N ILE A 198 0.77 0.36 -6.50
CA ILE A 198 -0.26 -0.40 -5.79
C ILE A 198 0.40 -1.18 -4.65
N THR A 199 -0.16 -1.11 -3.45
CA THR A 199 0.25 -2.00 -2.36
C THR A 199 -0.74 -3.14 -2.23
N VAL A 200 -0.23 -4.37 -2.20
CA VAL A 200 -1.04 -5.59 -2.31
C VAL A 200 -0.72 -6.50 -1.13
N PRO A 201 -1.73 -6.94 -0.37
CA PRO A 201 -1.58 -7.98 0.66
C PRO A 201 -0.82 -9.21 0.15
N THR A 202 0.08 -9.74 0.97
CA THR A 202 0.95 -10.88 0.61
C THR A 202 0.17 -12.13 0.18
N ASN A 203 -0.99 -12.40 0.79
CA ASN A 203 -1.90 -13.48 0.41
C ASN A 203 -2.49 -13.32 -1.00
N ILE A 204 -2.73 -12.09 -1.47
CA ILE A 204 -3.16 -11.81 -2.84
C ILE A 204 -1.97 -11.92 -3.79
N LEU A 205 -0.79 -11.43 -3.40
CA LEU A 205 0.42 -11.52 -4.22
C LEU A 205 0.86 -12.97 -4.47
N ASN A 206 0.61 -13.89 -3.54
CA ASN A 206 0.89 -15.31 -3.75
C ASN A 206 0.11 -15.91 -4.93
N LYS A 207 -0.99 -15.27 -5.34
CA LYS A 207 -1.82 -15.67 -6.49
C LYS A 207 -1.41 -14.96 -7.79
N ILE A 208 -0.39 -14.12 -7.81
CA ILE A 208 -0.08 -13.25 -8.96
C ILE A 208 0.21 -14.01 -10.27
N ASN A 209 0.69 -15.25 -10.16
CA ASN A 209 0.96 -16.11 -11.31
C ASN A 209 -0.30 -16.54 -12.09
N ILE A 210 -1.51 -16.45 -11.50
CA ILE A 210 -2.76 -16.79 -12.19
C ILE A 210 -3.26 -15.67 -13.12
N ILE A 211 -2.67 -14.47 -13.06
CA ILE A 211 -3.07 -13.37 -13.94
C ILE A 211 -2.80 -13.77 -15.40
N GLY A 212 -3.87 -13.77 -16.21
CA GLY A 212 -3.82 -14.16 -17.62
C GLY A 212 -3.90 -15.67 -17.86
N LYS A 213 -4.27 -16.46 -16.85
CA LYS A 213 -4.63 -17.87 -17.04
C LYS A 213 -5.77 -18.00 -18.04
N ASN A 214 -5.67 -18.98 -18.94
CA ASN A 214 -6.72 -19.29 -19.92
C ASN A 214 -8.00 -19.71 -19.17
N LEU A 215 -9.14 -19.13 -19.56
CA LEU A 215 -10.41 -19.29 -18.84
C LEU A 215 -11.04 -20.68 -19.05
N GLU A 216 -10.86 -21.30 -20.21
CA GLU A 216 -11.34 -22.68 -20.44
C GLU A 216 -10.59 -23.67 -19.53
N LYS A 217 -9.27 -23.54 -19.45
CA LYS A 217 -8.45 -24.31 -18.51
C LYS A 217 -8.85 -24.05 -17.06
N TYR A 218 -9.13 -22.78 -16.71
CA TYR A 218 -9.56 -22.45 -15.36
C TYR A 218 -10.94 -23.07 -15.04
N SER A 219 -11.87 -23.05 -15.99
CA SER A 219 -13.17 -23.72 -15.87
C SER A 219 -13.01 -25.22 -15.63
N LEU A 220 -12.21 -25.89 -16.47
CA LEU A 220 -11.94 -27.33 -16.33
C LEU A 220 -11.34 -27.70 -14.96
N GLU A 221 -10.31 -26.98 -14.52
CA GLU A 221 -9.68 -27.23 -13.21
C GLU A 221 -10.66 -27.01 -12.05
N THR A 222 -11.58 -26.06 -12.20
CA THR A 222 -12.62 -25.78 -11.19
C THR A 222 -13.62 -26.92 -11.11
N VAL A 223 -14.09 -27.43 -12.25
CA VAL A 223 -14.98 -28.60 -12.31
C VAL A 223 -14.30 -29.84 -11.72
N GLN A 224 -13.02 -30.06 -12.04
CA GLN A 224 -12.23 -31.15 -11.46
C GLN A 224 -12.10 -31.03 -9.94
N MET A 225 -11.92 -29.82 -9.41
CA MET A 225 -11.88 -29.56 -7.97
C MET A 225 -13.22 -29.90 -7.32
N PHE A 226 -14.33 -29.39 -7.86
CA PHE A 226 -15.67 -29.68 -7.35
C PHE A 226 -15.97 -31.18 -7.32
N TYR A 227 -15.62 -31.90 -8.39
CA TYR A 227 -15.79 -33.36 -8.44
C TYR A 227 -14.99 -34.08 -7.34
N LYS A 228 -13.72 -33.70 -7.14
CA LYS A 228 -12.87 -34.28 -6.08
C LYS A 228 -13.42 -33.98 -4.68
N ASP A 229 -13.87 -32.76 -4.45
CA ASP A 229 -14.41 -32.35 -3.15
C ASP A 229 -15.72 -33.08 -2.84
N ALA A 230 -16.62 -33.21 -3.82
CA ALA A 230 -17.86 -33.97 -3.67
C ALA A 230 -17.60 -35.45 -3.36
N ARG A 231 -16.64 -36.08 -4.07
CA ARG A 231 -16.21 -37.46 -3.79
C ARG A 231 -15.62 -37.61 -2.40
N LYS A 232 -14.78 -36.67 -1.97
CA LYS A 232 -14.15 -36.68 -0.64
C LYS A 232 -15.16 -36.47 0.49
N ALA A 233 -16.19 -35.64 0.25
CA ALA A 233 -17.27 -35.41 1.21
C ALA A 233 -18.28 -36.57 1.27
N GLY A 234 -18.21 -37.53 0.33
CA GLY A 234 -19.14 -38.65 0.27
C GLY A 234 -20.56 -38.27 -0.12
N TYR A 235 -20.75 -37.13 -0.79
CA TYR A 235 -22.07 -36.69 -1.25
C TYR A 235 -22.69 -37.72 -2.20
N LYS A 236 -23.95 -38.08 -1.94
CA LYS A 236 -24.80 -38.95 -2.75
C LYS A 236 -26.20 -38.33 -2.81
N ILE A 237 -26.83 -38.44 -3.98
CA ILE A 237 -28.25 -38.18 -4.22
C ILE A 237 -28.78 -39.44 -4.90
#